data_AF-C1L630-F1
#
_entry.id   AF-C1L630-F1
#
_cell.length_a   1.000
_cell.length_b   1.000
_cell.length_c   1.000
_cell.angle_alpha   90.00
_cell.angle_beta   90.00
_cell.angle_gamma   90.00
#
_symmetry.space_group_name_H-M   'P 1'
#
loop_
_entity.id
_entity.type
_entity.pdbx_description
1 polymer ?
#
loop_
_entity_poly.entity_id
_entity_poly.type
_entity_poly.pdbx_seq_one_letter_code
_entity_poly.pdbx_strand_id
1 'polypeptide(L)'
;MDGRAELYEEVKLYRNAREREKYDNLAELYAVINTIQCLQKAYIKDHVESTEYTAACSKLLVQYEAAFKQVQGDEFSTVEDFMGNTKWIVRQLWSVLKREDQ
;
A
#
# COMPACT_ATOMS: atom_id res chain seq x y z
N MET A 1 36.09 -15.29 7.80
CA MET A 1 34.69 -15.76 7.72
C MET A 1 33.87 -14.80 8.56
N ASP A 2 33.59 -13.63 8.01
CA ASP A 2 32.76 -12.63 8.69
C ASP A 2 31.29 -13.04 8.46
N GLY A 3 30.80 -13.86 9.39
CA GLY A 3 29.45 -14.40 9.36
C GLY A 3 28.47 -13.29 9.70
N ARG A 4 27.93 -12.64 8.66
CA ARG A 4 26.74 -11.78 8.79
C ARG A 4 25.56 -12.63 9.25
N ALA A 5 25.47 -12.86 10.56
CA ALA A 5 24.41 -13.60 11.23
C ALA A 5 23.02 -13.03 10.88
N GLU A 6 22.96 -11.74 10.54
CA GLU A 6 21.79 -11.00 10.04
C GLU A 6 21.16 -11.61 8.78
N LEU A 7 21.90 -12.41 7.99
CA LEU A 7 21.39 -13.09 6.80
C LEU A 7 20.63 -14.40 7.10
N TYR A 8 20.78 -14.94 8.31
CA TYR A 8 20.14 -16.19 8.74
C TYR A 8 18.95 -15.96 9.68
N GLU A 9 18.65 -14.70 10.00
CA GLU A 9 17.49 -14.33 10.80
C GLU A 9 16.29 -13.97 9.90
N GLU A 10 15.13 -14.58 10.17
CA GLU A 10 13.88 -14.20 9.53
C GLU A 10 13.51 -12.75 9.89
N VAL A 11 13.55 -11.87 8.90
CA VAL A 11 13.10 -10.49 9.06
C VAL A 11 11.59 -10.46 9.11
N LYS A 12 11.04 -10.34 10.32
CA LYS A 12 9.61 -10.15 10.55
C LYS A 12 9.19 -8.76 10.10
N LEU A 13 8.06 -8.69 9.38
CA LEU A 13 7.45 -7.43 8.94
C LEU A 13 7.06 -6.53 10.12
N TYR A 14 6.65 -7.14 11.24
CA TYR A 14 6.30 -6.45 12.48
C TYR A 14 6.90 -7.18 13.68
N ARG A 15 7.26 -6.43 14.72
CA ARG A 15 7.73 -6.98 16.00
C ARG A 15 6.71 -6.81 17.10
N ASN A 16 5.67 -6.01 16.88
CA ASN A 16 4.61 -5.73 17.82
C ASN A 16 3.26 -5.48 17.12
N ALA A 17 2.16 -5.57 17.88
CA ALA A 17 0.80 -5.42 17.34
C ALA A 17 0.54 -4.03 16.72
N ARG A 18 1.19 -3.00 17.26
CA ARG A 18 1.08 -1.61 16.78
C ARG A 18 1.73 -1.41 15.41
N GLU A 19 2.89 -2.02 15.17
CA GLU A 19 3.56 -2.02 13.86
C GLU A 19 2.73 -2.79 12.84
N ARG A 20 2.14 -3.92 13.23
CA ARG A 20 1.26 -4.69 12.35
C ARG A 20 0.08 -3.85 11.87
N GLU A 21 -0.64 -3.21 12.79
CA GLU A 21 -1.78 -2.34 12.47
C GLU A 21 -1.35 -1.17 11.57
N LYS A 22 -0.17 -0.58 11.82
CA LYS A 22 0.41 0.44 10.95
C LYS A 22 0.64 -0.10 9.53
N TYR A 23 1.23 -1.28 9.36
CA TYR A 23 1.47 -1.87 8.04
C TYR A 23 0.16 -2.27 7.34
N ASP A 24 -0.83 -2.77 8.09
CA ASP A 24 -2.15 -3.11 7.55
C ASP A 24 -2.86 -1.84 7.03
N ASN A 25 -2.81 -0.72 7.78
CA ASN A 25 -3.36 0.56 7.33
C ASN A 25 -2.64 1.13 6.10
N LEU A 26 -1.31 1.01 6.04
CA LEU A 26 -0.51 1.41 4.88
C LEU A 26 -0.82 0.54 3.65
N ALA A 27 -1.00 -0.78 3.84
CA ALA A 27 -1.35 -1.70 2.78
C ALA A 27 -2.75 -1.41 2.22
N GLU A 28 -3.72 -1.11 3.09
CA GLU A 28 -5.08 -0.72 2.70
C GLU A 28 -5.07 0.57 1.87
N LEU A 29 -4.35 1.60 2.31
CA LEU A 29 -4.22 2.85 1.55
C LEU A 29 -3.60 2.62 0.17
N TYR A 30 -2.56 1.78 0.09
CA TYR A 30 -1.93 1.42 -1.19
C TYR A 30 -2.91 0.66 -2.10
N ALA A 31 -3.67 -0.29 -1.55
CA ALA A 31 -4.66 -1.06 -2.31
C ALA A 31 -5.70 -0.14 -2.94
N VAL A 32 -6.27 0.80 -2.16
CA VAL A 32 -7.26 1.76 -2.67
C VAL A 32 -6.68 2.64 -3.78
N ILE A 33 -5.47 3.18 -3.59
CA ILE A 33 -4.80 4.00 -4.62
C ILE A 33 -4.57 3.19 -5.90
N ASN A 34 -4.11 1.94 -5.78
CA ASN A 34 -3.87 1.06 -6.92
C ASN A 34 -5.19 0.73 -7.64
N THR A 35 -6.28 0.49 -6.92
CA THR A 35 -7.61 0.28 -7.51
C THR A 35 -8.08 1.50 -8.29
N ILE A 36 -7.88 2.71 -7.78
CA ILE A 36 -8.21 3.96 -8.50
C ILE A 36 -7.39 4.06 -9.80
N GLN A 37 -6.08 3.75 -9.76
CA GLN A 37 -5.25 3.75 -10.97
C GLN A 37 -5.70 2.70 -11.99
N CYS A 38 -6.07 1.50 -11.54
CA CYS A 38 -6.63 0.46 -12.40
C CYS A 38 -7.95 0.90 -13.04
N LEU A 39 -8.83 1.55 -12.27
CA LEU A 39 -10.10 2.09 -12.76
C LEU A 39 -9.86 3.17 -13.83
N GLN A 40 -8.91 4.09 -13.61
CA GLN A 40 -8.54 5.10 -14.60
C GLN A 40 -8.01 4.48 -15.90
N LYS A 41 -7.15 3.46 -15.80
CA LYS A 41 -6.64 2.74 -16.98
C LYS A 41 -7.75 2.01 -17.72
N ALA A 42 -8.72 1.45 -17.01
CA ALA A 42 -9.88 0.79 -17.62
C ALA A 42 -10.78 1.80 -18.34
N TYR A 43 -10.98 2.99 -17.75
CA TYR A 43 -11.72 4.09 -18.38
C TYR A 43 -11.03 4.59 -19.67
N ILE A 44 -9.72 4.81 -19.65
CA ILE A 44 -8.95 5.22 -20.85
C ILE A 44 -9.01 4.18 -21.98
N LYS A 45 -9.21 2.91 -21.63
CA LYS A 45 -9.33 1.79 -22.60
C LYS A 45 -10.77 1.51 -23.02
N ASP A 46 -11.72 2.40 -22.67
CA ASP A 46 -13.16 2.25 -22.94
C ASP A 46 -13.76 0.93 -22.41
N HIS A 47 -13.18 0.36 -21.34
CA HIS A 47 -13.75 -0.82 -20.68
C HIS A 47 -14.87 -0.47 -19.68
N VAL A 48 -15.02 0.81 -19.33
CA VAL A 48 -15.96 1.30 -18.32
C VAL A 48 -16.65 2.55 -18.84
N GLU A 49 -17.98 2.58 -18.78
CA GLU A 49 -18.81 3.72 -19.14
C GLU A 49 -18.61 4.91 -18.17
N SER A 50 -18.82 6.14 -18.66
CA SER A 50 -18.56 7.37 -17.88
C SER A 50 -19.41 7.46 -16.59
N THR A 51 -20.63 6.94 -16.65
CA THR A 51 -21.56 6.90 -15.52
C THR A 51 -21.10 5.94 -14.42
N GLU A 52 -20.64 4.74 -14.80
CA GLU A 52 -20.09 3.74 -13.88
C GLU A 52 -18.75 4.17 -13.30
N TYR A 53 -17.88 4.77 -14.12
CA TYR A 53 -16.61 5.33 -13.69
C TYR A 53 -16.81 6.38 -12.59
N THR A 54 -17.75 7.32 -12.79
CA THR A 54 -18.00 8.39 -11.82
C THR A 54 -18.51 7.82 -10.50
N ALA A 55 -19.45 6.88 -10.54
CA ALA A 55 -19.99 6.25 -9.33
C ALA A 55 -18.94 5.41 -8.57
N ALA A 56 -18.08 4.68 -9.29
CA ALA A 56 -17.00 3.90 -8.70
C ALA A 56 -15.89 4.79 -8.14
N CYS A 57 -15.51 5.84 -8.86
CA CYS A 57 -14.49 6.80 -8.46
C CYS A 57 -14.90 7.55 -7.18
N SER A 58 -16.14 8.01 -7.09
CA SER A 58 -16.64 8.67 -5.85
C SER A 58 -16.59 7.74 -4.63
N LYS A 59 -16.94 6.46 -4.79
CA LYS A 59 -16.85 5.48 -3.69
C LYS A 59 -15.40 5.23 -3.26
N LEU A 60 -14.50 5.06 -4.23
CA LEU A 60 -13.08 4.83 -3.96
C LEU A 60 -12.40 6.05 -3.33
N LEU A 61 -12.81 7.27 -3.68
CA LEU A 61 -12.30 8.49 -3.05
C LEU A 61 -12.69 8.58 -1.57
N VAL A 62 -13.92 8.22 -1.21
CA VAL A 62 -14.34 8.16 0.20
C VAL A 62 -13.53 7.11 0.98
N GLN A 63 -13.27 5.94 0.38
CA GLN A 63 -12.42 4.91 0.98
C GLN A 63 -10.98 5.40 1.14
N TYR A 64 -10.46 6.11 0.14
CA TYR A 64 -9.14 6.71 0.18
C TYR A 64 -9.02 7.72 1.31
N GLU A 65 -10.00 8.63 1.48
CA GLU A 65 -9.98 9.60 2.59
C GLU A 65 -10.02 8.90 3.96
N ALA A 66 -10.82 7.84 4.09
CA ALA A 66 -10.91 7.06 5.32
C ALA A 66 -9.62 6.27 5.63
N ALA A 67 -9.00 5.68 4.61
CA ALA A 67 -7.71 4.98 4.74
C ALA A 67 -6.57 5.97 5.00
N PHE A 68 -6.58 7.13 4.33
CA PHE A 68 -5.57 8.16 4.51
C PHE A 68 -5.60 8.71 5.94
N LYS A 69 -6.78 8.95 6.52
CA LYS A 69 -6.89 9.36 7.94
C LYS A 69 -6.28 8.38 8.93
N GLN A 70 -6.26 7.08 8.61
CA GLN A 70 -5.65 6.05 9.47
C GLN A 70 -4.12 6.01 9.35
N VAL A 71 -3.60 6.48 8.23
CA VAL A 71 -2.16 6.56 7.93
C VAL A 71 -1.59 7.96 8.25
N GLN A 72 -2.45 8.98 8.26
CA GLN A 72 -2.10 10.38 8.48
C GLN A 72 -1.49 10.54 9.88
N GLY A 73 -0.21 10.87 9.91
CA GLY A 73 0.59 11.07 11.12
C GLY A 73 1.93 11.72 10.78
N ASP A 74 2.81 11.85 11.77
CA ASP A 74 4.08 12.60 11.65
C ASP A 74 5.03 12.11 10.55
N GLU A 75 4.86 10.86 10.10
CA GLU A 75 5.75 10.20 9.13
C GLU A 75 5.28 10.35 7.67
N PHE A 76 3.98 10.57 7.44
CA PHE A 76 3.37 10.69 6.12
C PHE A 76 2.38 11.85 6.12
N SER A 77 2.92 13.06 5.94
CA SER A 77 2.15 14.31 5.88
C SER A 77 1.30 14.43 4.62
N THR A 78 1.79 13.92 3.48
CA THR A 78 1.12 13.99 2.19
C THR A 78 1.09 12.63 1.50
N VAL A 79 0.19 12.50 0.52
CA VAL A 79 0.10 11.27 -0.28
C VAL A 79 1.26 11.14 -1.24
N GLU A 80 1.87 12.25 -1.63
CA GLU A 80 3.13 12.30 -2.37
C GLU A 80 4.28 11.74 -1.54
N ASP A 81 4.36 12.06 -0.23
CA ASP A 81 5.34 11.47 0.69
C ASP A 81 5.11 9.96 0.83
N PHE A 82 3.85 9.55 0.97
CA PHE A 82 3.47 8.14 1.00
C PHE A 82 3.84 7.45 -0.31
N MET A 83 3.50 7.99 -1.48
CA MET A 83 3.78 7.39 -2.78
C MET A 83 5.28 7.35 -3.09
N GLY A 84 6.05 8.36 -2.69
CA GLY A 84 7.52 8.34 -2.76
C GLY A 84 8.12 7.21 -1.91
N ASN A 85 7.57 6.99 -0.71
CA ASN A 85 7.99 5.92 0.19
C ASN A 85 7.34 4.55 -0.10
N THR A 86 6.25 4.45 -0.85
CA THR A 86 5.64 3.15 -1.19
C THR A 86 6.57 2.29 -2.04
N LYS A 87 7.57 2.87 -2.72
CA LYS A 87 8.64 2.10 -3.36
C LYS A 87 9.45 1.28 -2.34
N TRP A 88 9.58 1.76 -1.09
CA TRP A 88 10.16 1.00 0.02
C TRP A 88 9.18 -0.04 0.58
N ILE A 89 7.91 0.32 0.76
CA ILE A 89 6.90 -0.63 1.26
C ILE A 89 6.69 -1.77 0.28
N VAL A 90 6.48 -1.53 -1.02
CA VAL A 90 6.37 -2.57 -2.05
C VAL A 90 7.65 -3.41 -2.11
N ARG A 91 8.83 -2.82 -1.94
CA ARG A 91 10.09 -3.59 -1.91
C ARG A 91 10.23 -4.43 -0.64
N GLN A 92 9.77 -3.96 0.51
CA GLN A 92 9.73 -4.71 1.77
C GLN A 92 8.64 -5.79 1.73
N LEU A 93 7.40 -5.46 1.34
CA LEU A 93 6.29 -6.39 1.17
C LEU A 93 6.64 -7.46 0.12
N TRP A 94 7.24 -7.08 -1.00
CA TRP A 94 7.73 -8.04 -2.00
C TRP A 94 8.85 -8.93 -1.44
N SER A 95 9.74 -8.38 -0.61
CA SER A 95 10.79 -9.18 0.06
C SER A 95 10.22 -10.09 1.15
N VAL A 96 9.10 -9.73 1.77
CA VAL A 96 8.39 -10.53 2.78
C VAL A 96 7.52 -11.61 2.12
N LEU A 97 6.73 -11.27 1.10
CA LEU A 97 5.95 -12.23 0.30
C LEU A 97 6.84 -13.28 -0.38
N LYS A 98 8.02 -12.88 -0.88
CA LYS A 98 8.99 -13.83 -1.46
C LYS A 98 9.68 -14.72 -0.41
N ARG A 99 9.51 -14.42 0.89
CA ARG A 99 10.00 -15.25 2.00
C ARG A 99 8.94 -16.17 2.59
N GLU A 100 7.65 -15.90 2.38
CA GLU A 100 6.56 -16.79 2.80
C GLU A 100 6.31 -17.96 1.81
N ASP A 101 6.90 -17.90 0.61
CA ASP A 101 6.81 -18.94 -0.44
C ASP A 101 8.05 -19.88 -0.48
N GLN A 102 8.90 -19.87 0.55
CA GLN A 102 10.01 -20.81 0.77
C GLN A 102 9.92 -21.44 2.15
#